data_AF-A0ABC8EKH7-F1
#
_entry.id   AF-A0ABC8EKH7-F1
#
_cell.length_a   1.000
_cell.length_b   1.000
_cell.length_c   1.000
_cell.angle_alpha   90.00
_cell.angle_beta   90.00
_cell.angle_gamma   90.00
#
_symmetry.space_group_name_H-M   'P 1'
#
loop_
_entity.id
_entity.type
_entity.pdbx_description
1 polymer ?
#
loop_
_entity_poly.entity_id
_entity_poly.type
_entity_poly.pdbx_seq_one_letter_code
_entity_poly.pdbx_strand_id
1 'polypeptide(L)' 'MPLLVVHGDQDDTVPDSEAYRVREAGPERVNLAVFDNADHMFSTADLRESAAQRIAAWFSAQYEKTSI' A
#
# COMPACT_ATOMS: atom_id res chain seq x y z
N MET A 1 2.80 -12.76 -9.75
CA MET A 1 1.67 -11.82 -9.69
C MET A 1 2.17 -10.53 -9.06
N PRO A 2 1.74 -9.35 -9.53
CA PRO A 2 2.05 -8.09 -8.87
C PRO A 2 1.38 -8.04 -7.49
N LEU A 3 2.05 -7.42 -6.51
CA LEU A 3 1.55 -7.22 -5.15
C LEU A 3 1.58 -5.72 -4.83
N LEU A 4 0.59 -5.23 -4.08
CA LEU A 4 0.62 -3.92 -3.44
C LEU A 4 0.63 -4.13 -1.92
N VAL A 5 1.62 -3.54 -1.27
CA VAL A 5 1.68 -3.39 0.19
C VAL A 5 1.27 -1.96 0.53
N VAL A 6 0.32 -1.84 1.45
CA VAL A 6 -0.17 -0.56 1.98
C VAL A 6 0.15 -0.52 3.46
N HIS A 7 0.79 0.56 3.92
CA HIS A 7 1.21 0.71 5.32
C HIS A 7 1.05 2.16 5.79
N GLY A 8 0.84 2.36 7.09
CA GLY A 8 0.85 3.68 7.71
C GLY A 8 2.18 3.98 8.41
N ASP A 9 2.70 5.20 8.29
CA ASP A 9 3.98 5.58 8.89
C ASP A 9 3.93 5.80 10.42
N GLN A 10 2.73 5.89 11.00
CA GLN A 10 2.48 5.98 12.45
C GLN A 10 1.90 4.67 13.02
N ASP A 11 2.19 3.54 12.37
CA ASP A 11 1.78 2.23 12.87
C ASP A 11 2.65 1.80 14.06
N ASP A 12 2.12 2.01 15.27
CA ASP A 12 2.75 1.60 16.53
C ASP A 12 2.60 0.09 16.85
N THR A 13 1.88 -0.67 16.01
CA THR A 13 1.71 -2.13 16.17
C THR A 13 2.70 -2.90 15.29
N VAL A 14 2.85 -2.47 14.03
CA VAL A 14 3.76 -3.04 13.04
C VAL A 14 4.58 -1.90 12.42
N PRO A 15 5.89 -1.81 12.71
CA PRO A 15 6.71 -0.74 12.16
C PRO A 15 6.71 -0.72 10.63
N ASP A 16 6.69 0.47 10.04
CA ASP A 16 6.73 0.68 8.58
C ASP A 16 7.94 0.02 7.90
N SER A 17 9.05 -0.12 8.62
CA SER A 17 10.23 -0.86 8.20
C SER A 17 9.93 -2.29 7.72
N GLU A 18 8.89 -2.95 8.23
CA GLU A 18 8.47 -4.27 7.74
C GLU A 18 7.91 -4.19 6.32
N ALA A 19 7.16 -3.13 5.98
CA ALA A 19 6.64 -2.92 4.64
C ALA A 19 7.78 -2.68 3.62
N TYR A 20 8.82 -1.96 4.05
CA TYR A 20 10.05 -1.81 3.26
C TYR A 20 10.79 -3.14 3.07
N ARG A 21 10.92 -3.98 4.10
CA ARG A 21 11.51 -5.32 3.97
C ARG A 21 10.77 -6.19 2.94
N VAL A 22 9.44 -6.12 2.89
CA VAL A 22 8.66 -6.83 1.87
C VAL A 22 8.99 -6.31 0.46
N ARG A 23 9.15 -4.99 0.29
CA ARG A 23 9.57 -4.38 -0.98
C ARG A 23 10.98 -4.82 -1.39
N GLU A 24 11.92 -4.87 -0.45
CA GLU A 24 13.30 -5.29 -0.68
C GLU A 24 13.41 -6.77 -1.05
N ALA A 25 12.56 -7.64 -0.49
CA ALA A 25 12.49 -9.05 -0.84
C ALA A 25 11.93 -9.31 -2.25
N GLY A 26 11.21 -8.35 -2.85
CA GLY A 26 10.56 -8.49 -4.14
C GLY A 26 10.49 -7.22 -4.99
N PRO A 27 11.63 -6.57 -5.31
CA PRO A 27 11.67 -5.22 -5.87
C PRO A 27 11.16 -5.11 -7.33
N GLU A 28 10.93 -6.22 -8.00
CA GLU A 28 10.32 -6.21 -9.35
C GLU A 28 8.79 -6.37 -9.30
N ARG A 29 8.25 -6.89 -8.19
CA ARG A 29 6.84 -7.33 -8.12
C ARG A 29 6.02 -6.64 -7.04
N VAL A 30 6.66 -6.10 -6.00
CA VAL A 30 6.00 -5.49 -4.84
C VAL A 30 5.91 -3.98 -5.01
N ASN A 31 4.74 -3.41 -5.18
CA ASN A 31 4.54 -1.97 -5.07
C ASN A 31 4.33 -1.63 -3.59
N LEU A 32 4.95 -0.56 -3.10
CA LEU A 32 4.77 -0.10 -1.72
C LEU A 32 4.09 1.28 -1.73
N ALA A 33 3.06 1.42 -0.91
CA ALA A 33 2.40 2.69 -0.63
C ALA A 33 2.39 2.91 0.88
N VAL A 34 3.19 3.86 1.35
CA VAL A 34 3.17 4.33 2.73
C VAL A 34 2.33 5.60 2.80
N PHE A 35 1.47 5.70 3.81
CA PHE A 35 0.57 6.83 4.03
C PHE A 35 1.03 7.62 5.25
N ASP A 36 1.24 8.92 5.04
CA ASP A 36 1.66 9.86 6.09
C ASP A 36 0.55 10.05 7.12
N ASN A 37 0.91 10.08 8.40
CA ASN A 37 0.03 10.20 9.57
C ASN A 37 -0.98 9.07 9.73
N ALA A 38 -0.79 7.93 9.07
CA ALA A 38 -1.68 6.80 9.18
C ALA A 38 -1.22 5.83 10.27
N ASP A 39 -2.13 5.52 11.20
CA ASP A 39 -1.93 4.49 12.19
C ASP A 39 -2.24 3.09 11.62
N HIS A 40 -2.06 2.05 12.45
CA HIS A 40 -2.35 0.67 12.08
C HIS A 40 -3.75 0.46 11.47
N MET A 41 -4.72 1.27 11.90
CA MET A 41 -6.13 1.09 11.59
C MET A 41 -6.65 2.02 10.48
N PHE A 42 -5.84 2.99 10.02
CA PHE A 42 -6.30 4.11 9.21
C PHE A 42 -7.51 4.80 9.88
N SER A 43 -7.34 5.25 11.13
CA SER A 43 -8.45 5.64 12.01
C SER A 43 -9.32 6.80 11.52
N THR A 44 -8.81 7.68 10.65
CA THR A 44 -9.60 8.81 10.11
C THR A 44 -10.32 8.45 8.81
N ALA A 45 -11.48 9.08 8.57
CA ALA A 45 -12.24 8.84 7.34
C ALA A 45 -11.44 9.20 6.08
N ASP A 46 -10.74 10.34 6.12
CA ASP A 46 -9.92 10.83 5.01
C ASP A 46 -8.79 9.87 4.65
N LEU A 47 -8.14 9.25 5.65
CA LEU A 47 -7.11 8.25 5.43
C LEU A 47 -7.67 6.97 4.82
N ARG A 48 -8.85 6.51 5.28
CA ARG A 48 -9.52 5.34 4.66
C ARG A 48 -9.92 5.61 3.23
N GLU A 49 -10.48 6.77 2.96
CA GLU A 49 -10.87 7.16 1.60
C GLU A 49 -9.64 7.23 0.69
N SER A 50 -8.57 7.88 1.14
CA SER A 50 -7.31 7.98 0.41
C SER A 50 -6.70 6.60 0.12
N ALA A 51 -6.69 5.71 1.12
CA ALA A 51 -6.21 4.35 0.97
C ALA A 51 -7.07 3.56 -0.04
N ALA A 52 -8.39 3.64 0.06
CA ALA A 52 -9.31 2.97 -0.86
C ALA A 52 -9.13 3.45 -2.31
N GLN A 53 -9.01 4.77 -2.52
CA GLN A 53 -8.78 5.35 -3.84
C GLN A 53 -7.44 4.87 -4.44
N ARG A 54 -6.36 4.86 -3.64
CA ARG A 54 -5.04 4.37 -4.07
C ARG A 54 -5.06 2.88 -4.44
N ILE A 55 -5.72 2.06 -3.63
CA ILE A 55 -5.86 0.61 -3.87
C ILE A 55 -6.66 0.36 -5.14
N ALA A 56 -7.81 1.04 -5.31
CA ALA A 56 -8.65 0.92 -6.50
C ALA A 56 -7.88 1.30 -7.77
N ALA A 57 -7.19 2.46 -7.76
CA ALA A 57 -6.38 2.91 -8.89
C ALA A 57 -5.27 1.91 -9.25
N TRP A 58 -4.63 1.29 -8.25
CA TRP A 58 -3.61 0.27 -8.50
C TRP A 58 -4.18 -0.97 -9.19
N PHE A 59 -5.35 -1.46 -8.76
CA PHE A 59 -6.02 -2.59 -9.40
C PHE A 59 -6.44 -2.28 -10.83
N SER A 60 -7.02 -1.10 -11.09
CA SER A 60 -7.37 -0.66 -12.45
C SER A 60 -6.14 -0.69 -13.36
N ALA A 61 -5.00 -0.17 -12.90
CA ALA A 61 -3.76 -0.21 -13.65
C ALA A 61 -3.21 -1.63 -13.88
N GLN A 62 -3.46 -2.58 -12.96
CA GLN A 62 -3.07 -3.98 -13.20
C GLN A 62 -3.96 -4.64 -14.27
N TYR A 63 -5.26 -4.32 -14.25
CA TYR A 63 -6.21 -4.82 -15.22
C TYR A 63 -5.83 -4.37 -16.63
N GLU A 64 -5.63 -3.06 -16.82
CA GLU A 64 -5.23 -2.49 -18.12
C GLU A 64 -3.95 -3.11 -18.69
N LYS A 65 -2.95 -3.38 -17.84
CA LYS A 65 -1.69 -4.03 -18.26
C LYS A 65 -1.85 -5.49 -18.67
N THR A 66 -2.90 -6.16 -18.21
CA THR A 66 -3.14 -7.59 -18.47
C THR A 66 -4.13 -7.78 -19.62
N SER A 67 -4.86 -6.74 -20.02
CA SER A 67 -5.86 -6.76 -21.11
C SER A 67 -5.26 -6.55 -22.51
N ILE A 68 -3.94 -6.68 -22.68
CA ILE A 68 -3.20 -6.53 -23.94
C ILE A 68 -2.67 -7.89 -24.39
#